data_AF-A0A7L8AF64-F1
#
_entry.id   AF-A0A7L8AF64-F1
#
_cell.length_a   1.000
_cell.length_b   1.000
_cell.length_c   1.000
_cell.angle_alpha   90.00
_cell.angle_beta   90.00
_cell.angle_gamma   90.00
#
_symmetry.space_group_name_H-M   'P 1'
#
loop_
_entity.id
_entity.type
_entity.pdbx_description
1 polymer ?
#
loop_
_entity_poly.entity_id
_entity_poly.type
_entity_poly.pdbx_seq_one_letter_code
_entity_poly.pdbx_strand_id
1 'polypeptide(L)'
;MKRIKFLKPLLLFVAIMAFSNCEENGEIQFIVVDEFESNAVVTGLNTTTSFETSSSTDISQLLDNASKFVDANIEKVTLTLQDDYSGDAISGNFDLTVGPIKINQTLTLTKGVGTEILIPANASGILSLINSGTFPYVLKADFTSTPGDDSFTINLKFKVKATVE
;
A
#
# COMPACT_ATOMS: atom_id res chain seq x y z
N MET A 1 14.59 37.05 -14.36
CA MET A 1 15.29 35.82 -13.93
C MET A 1 14.30 34.66 -14.02
N LYS A 2 14.53 33.69 -14.91
CA LYS A 2 13.61 32.57 -15.19
C LYS A 2 13.72 31.52 -14.07
N ARG A 3 12.60 31.17 -13.43
CA ARG A 3 12.53 30.07 -12.46
C ARG A 3 12.28 28.77 -13.21
N ILE A 4 13.27 27.88 -13.21
CA ILE A 4 13.18 26.53 -13.75
C ILE A 4 12.44 25.69 -12.71
N LYS A 5 11.27 25.14 -13.08
CA LYS A 5 10.58 24.13 -12.27
C LYS A 5 11.23 22.78 -12.57
N PHE A 6 11.80 22.15 -11.55
CA PHE A 6 12.30 20.78 -11.62
C PHE A 6 11.14 19.82 -11.88
N LEU A 7 11.19 19.13 -13.00
CA LEU A 7 10.34 17.99 -13.34
C LEU A 7 10.92 16.78 -12.58
N LYS A 8 10.10 16.11 -11.75
CA LYS A 8 10.48 14.85 -11.09
C LYS A 8 10.60 13.76 -12.17
N PRO A 9 11.69 12.97 -12.25
CA PRO A 9 11.75 11.83 -13.14
C PRO A 9 10.95 10.66 -12.54
N LEU A 10 9.80 10.36 -13.13
CA LEU A 10 9.05 9.12 -12.90
C LEU A 10 9.81 7.99 -13.61
N LEU A 11 10.46 7.13 -12.83
CA LEU A 11 11.25 6.02 -13.34
C LEU A 11 10.33 4.80 -13.50
N LEU A 12 9.66 4.69 -14.65
CA LEU A 12 8.81 3.56 -15.01
C LEU A 12 9.70 2.43 -15.56
N PHE A 13 9.93 1.37 -14.78
CA PHE A 13 10.61 0.16 -15.24
C PHE A 13 9.59 -0.86 -15.75
N VAL A 14 9.34 -0.87 -17.07
CA VAL A 14 8.56 -1.92 -17.74
C VAL A 14 9.51 -3.05 -18.14
N ALA A 15 9.51 -4.16 -17.41
CA ALA A 15 10.26 -5.36 -17.77
C ALA A 15 9.36 -6.30 -18.60
N ILE A 16 9.58 -6.34 -19.92
CA ILE A 16 8.87 -7.23 -20.84
C ILE A 16 9.54 -8.61 -20.79
N MET A 17 8.96 -9.56 -20.06
CA MET A 17 9.35 -10.97 -20.15
C MET A 17 8.26 -11.77 -20.86
N ALA A 18 8.47 -12.04 -22.15
CA ALA A 18 7.60 -12.92 -22.93
C ALA A 18 7.98 -14.39 -22.67
N PHE A 19 7.14 -15.14 -21.96
CA PHE A 19 7.26 -16.58 -21.88
C PHE A 19 6.62 -17.21 -23.11
N SER A 20 7.45 -17.73 -24.02
CA SER A 20 7.01 -18.48 -25.19
C SER A 20 7.09 -19.98 -24.87
N ASN A 21 5.96 -20.59 -24.52
CA ASN A 21 5.77 -22.03 -24.58
C ASN A 21 4.34 -22.32 -25.06
N CYS A 22 4.27 -23.06 -26.17
CA CYS A 22 3.08 -23.45 -26.91
C CYS A 22 2.03 -24.19 -26.06
N GLU A 23 0.81 -23.65 -26.01
CA GLU A 23 -0.48 -24.36 -25.99
C GLU A 23 -1.57 -23.30 -26.19
N GLU A 24 -2.48 -23.49 -27.17
CA GLU A 24 -3.65 -22.67 -27.53
C GLU A 24 -3.54 -21.14 -27.30
N ASN A 25 -3.42 -20.35 -28.38
CA ASN A 25 -3.30 -18.88 -28.34
C ASN A 25 -4.51 -18.21 -27.65
N GLY A 26 -4.46 -18.13 -26.31
CA GLY A 26 -5.24 -17.20 -25.52
C GLY A 26 -4.79 -15.76 -25.74
N GLU A 27 -5.54 -14.81 -25.20
CA GLU A 27 -5.16 -13.39 -25.21
C GLU A 27 -3.76 -13.23 -24.56
N ILE A 28 -2.95 -12.30 -25.07
CA ILE A 28 -1.58 -12.09 -24.57
C ILE A 28 -1.68 -11.49 -23.17
N GLN A 29 -1.29 -12.26 -22.16
CA GLN A 29 -1.24 -11.79 -20.78
C GLN A 29 0.14 -11.21 -20.43
N PHE A 30 0.16 -10.09 -19.71
CA PHE A 30 1.38 -9.51 -19.15
C PHE A 30 1.21 -9.10 -17.68
N ILE A 31 2.34 -9.02 -16.95
CA ILE A 31 2.37 -8.68 -15.53
C ILE A 31 2.76 -7.21 -15.37
N VAL A 32 1.93 -6.46 -14.66
CA VAL A 32 2.20 -5.09 -14.22
C VAL A 32 2.44 -5.09 -12.71
N VAL A 33 3.52 -4.45 -12.28
CA VAL A 33 3.82 -4.25 -10.86
C VAL A 33 3.95 -2.75 -10.61
N ASP A 34 3.20 -2.24 -9.64
CA ASP A 34 3.19 -0.83 -9.30
C ASP A 34 3.05 -0.62 -7.79
N GLU A 35 3.39 0.58 -7.33
CA GLU A 35 3.37 0.94 -5.91
C GLU A 35 2.49 2.16 -5.66
N PHE A 36 1.57 2.04 -4.70
CA PHE A 36 0.63 3.10 -4.35
C PHE A 36 0.80 3.51 -2.91
N GLU A 37 0.79 4.82 -2.65
CA GLU A 37 0.97 5.37 -1.31
C GLU A 37 -0.31 6.00 -0.79
N SER A 38 -0.55 5.82 0.52
CA SER A 38 -1.57 6.55 1.27
C SER A 38 -1.06 6.88 2.67
N ASN A 39 -1.70 7.83 3.33
CA ASN A 39 -1.35 8.28 4.67
C ASN A 39 -2.49 8.04 5.66
N ALA A 40 -2.22 7.26 6.69
CA ALA A 40 -3.04 7.18 7.89
C ALA A 40 -2.63 8.32 8.82
N VAL A 41 -3.46 9.36 8.89
CA VAL A 41 -3.26 10.49 9.80
C VAL A 41 -3.89 10.13 11.14
N VAL A 42 -3.07 10.00 12.17
CA VAL A 42 -3.50 9.76 13.55
C VAL A 42 -3.66 11.11 14.23
N THR A 43 -4.81 11.35 14.86
CA THR A 43 -5.06 12.60 15.59
C THR A 43 -5.83 12.31 16.87
N GLY A 44 -5.58 13.12 17.90
CA GLY A 44 -6.37 13.12 19.14
C GLY A 44 -6.26 11.83 19.96
N LEU A 45 -5.10 11.17 19.97
CA LEU A 45 -4.86 10.03 20.88
C LEU A 45 -5.10 10.43 22.34
N ASN A 46 -4.74 11.66 22.78
CA ASN A 46 -5.05 12.17 24.11
C ASN A 46 -4.71 11.15 25.22
N THR A 47 -3.49 10.60 25.19
CA THR A 47 -2.99 9.50 26.06
C THR A 47 -3.57 8.09 25.85
N THR A 48 -4.54 7.90 24.93
CA THR A 48 -4.99 6.56 24.57
C THR A 48 -3.88 5.77 23.89
N THR A 49 -3.97 4.45 23.97
CA THR A 49 -3.00 3.52 23.36
C THR A 49 -3.55 2.92 22.08
N SER A 50 -4.67 3.38 21.56
CA SER A 50 -5.25 2.81 20.36
C SER A 50 -5.86 3.87 19.45
N PHE A 51 -5.84 3.57 18.15
CA PHE A 51 -6.47 4.38 17.14
C PHE A 51 -7.10 3.49 16.06
N GLU A 52 -8.05 4.07 15.34
CA GLU A 52 -8.62 3.53 14.13
C GLU A 52 -8.77 4.67 13.13
N THR A 53 -8.31 4.44 11.91
CA THR A 53 -8.50 5.37 10.79
C THR A 53 -8.86 4.60 9.53
N SER A 54 -9.62 5.25 8.65
CA SER A 54 -10.05 4.69 7.38
C SER A 54 -9.86 5.71 6.28
N SER A 55 -9.45 5.26 5.12
CA SER A 55 -9.27 6.08 3.93
C SER A 55 -9.30 5.19 2.68
N SER A 56 -8.93 5.72 1.53
CA SER A 56 -8.82 5.00 0.28
C SER A 56 -7.55 5.38 -0.47
N THR A 57 -6.95 4.42 -1.15
CA THR A 57 -5.79 4.63 -2.03
C THR A 57 -6.27 4.70 -3.48
N ASP A 58 -5.79 5.69 -4.22
CA ASP A 58 -6.02 5.82 -5.67
C ASP A 58 -5.09 4.89 -6.43
N ILE A 59 -5.67 4.05 -7.28
CA ILE A 59 -4.99 3.09 -8.14
C ILE A 59 -5.41 3.25 -9.61
N SER A 60 -5.99 4.38 -9.99
CA SER A 60 -6.45 4.61 -11.36
C SER A 60 -5.33 4.44 -12.39
N GLN A 61 -4.08 4.68 -11.99
CA GLN A 61 -2.91 4.49 -12.85
C GLN A 61 -2.68 3.03 -13.27
N LEU A 62 -3.20 2.05 -12.51
CA LEU A 62 -3.23 0.66 -12.98
C LEU A 62 -4.15 0.53 -14.21
N LEU A 63 -5.29 1.22 -14.19
CA LEU A 63 -6.30 1.16 -15.25
C LEU A 63 -5.79 1.74 -16.57
N ASP A 64 -4.88 2.72 -16.51
CA ASP A 64 -4.34 3.38 -17.69
C ASP A 64 -3.53 2.44 -18.60
N ASN A 65 -3.06 1.30 -18.07
CA ASN A 65 -2.15 0.39 -18.75
C ASN A 65 -2.77 -0.94 -19.20
N ALA A 66 -4.10 -1.13 -19.04
CA ALA A 66 -4.74 -2.43 -19.23
C ALA A 66 -6.10 -2.34 -19.93
N SER A 67 -6.30 -3.15 -20.96
CA SER A 67 -7.60 -3.32 -21.63
C SER A 67 -8.55 -4.16 -20.76
N LYS A 68 -7.99 -5.16 -20.06
CA LYS A 68 -8.71 -6.08 -19.18
C LYS A 68 -7.78 -6.60 -18.08
N PHE A 69 -8.31 -6.73 -16.86
CA PHE A 69 -7.59 -7.36 -15.75
C PHE A 69 -8.03 -8.82 -15.60
N VAL A 70 -7.07 -9.72 -15.60
CA VAL A 70 -7.26 -11.16 -15.34
C VAL A 70 -7.13 -11.46 -13.86
N ASP A 71 -6.15 -10.82 -13.21
CA ASP A 71 -5.87 -10.99 -11.79
C ASP A 71 -5.24 -9.70 -11.22
N ALA A 72 -5.43 -9.44 -9.94
CA ALA A 72 -4.60 -8.49 -9.22
C ALA A 72 -4.54 -8.77 -7.74
N ASN A 73 -3.33 -8.58 -7.21
CA ASN A 73 -2.96 -8.94 -5.87
C ASN A 73 -2.13 -7.84 -5.21
N ILE A 74 -2.36 -7.61 -3.93
CA ILE A 74 -1.41 -6.87 -3.09
C ILE A 74 -0.35 -7.86 -2.62
N GLU A 75 0.92 -7.68 -2.98
CA GLU A 75 2.02 -8.57 -2.57
C GLU A 75 2.53 -8.24 -1.16
N LYS A 76 2.67 -6.94 -0.89
CA LYS A 76 3.13 -6.44 0.41
C LYS A 76 2.57 -5.05 0.69
N VAL A 77 2.53 -4.71 1.97
CA VAL A 77 2.31 -3.35 2.45
C VAL A 77 3.50 -2.95 3.29
N THR A 78 4.09 -1.80 3.00
CA THR A 78 5.15 -1.22 3.84
C THR A 78 4.54 -0.10 4.67
N LEU A 79 4.65 -0.20 6.00
CA LEU A 79 4.25 0.85 6.93
C LEU A 79 5.48 1.66 7.34
N THR A 80 5.37 2.98 7.29
CA THR A 80 6.45 3.88 7.71
C THR A 80 5.91 4.93 8.67
N LEU A 81 6.46 4.96 9.88
CA LEU A 81 6.22 6.06 10.82
C LEU A 81 6.94 7.32 10.30
N GLN A 82 6.18 8.38 10.03
CA GLN A 82 6.71 9.58 9.41
C GLN A 82 7.51 10.46 10.38
N ASP A 83 8.23 11.42 9.80
CA ASP A 83 9.10 12.35 10.53
C ASP A 83 8.34 13.35 11.42
N ASP A 84 7.01 13.42 11.29
CA ASP A 84 6.15 14.25 12.13
C ASP A 84 5.97 13.70 13.55
N TYR A 85 6.39 12.45 13.81
CA TYR A 85 6.45 11.87 15.14
C TYR A 85 7.72 12.32 15.90
N SER A 86 7.55 12.85 17.11
CA SER A 86 8.63 13.38 17.93
C SER A 86 9.51 12.28 18.53
N GLY A 87 8.94 11.11 18.84
CA GLY A 87 9.66 9.94 19.37
C GLY A 87 10.42 9.16 18.29
N ASP A 88 11.08 8.07 18.69
CA ASP A 88 11.91 7.26 17.78
C ASP A 88 11.16 6.06 17.18
N ALA A 89 10.25 5.45 17.95
CA ALA A 89 9.49 4.29 17.50
C ALA A 89 8.16 4.15 18.25
N ILE A 90 7.25 3.36 17.67
CA ILE A 90 6.02 2.87 18.28
C ILE A 90 5.91 1.37 18.08
N SER A 91 5.47 0.64 19.11
CA SER A 91 5.24 -0.80 19.06
C SER A 91 3.79 -1.11 19.40
N GLY A 92 3.21 -2.10 18.74
CA GLY A 92 1.81 -2.44 18.93
C GLY A 92 1.32 -3.57 18.05
N ASN A 93 0.07 -3.95 18.24
CA ASN A 93 -0.66 -4.80 17.31
C ASN A 93 -1.32 -3.91 16.26
N PHE A 94 -1.06 -4.19 14.99
CA PHE A 94 -1.63 -3.45 13.86
C PHE A 94 -2.60 -4.36 13.12
N ASP A 95 -3.83 -3.87 12.96
CA ASP A 95 -4.88 -4.46 12.15
C ASP A 95 -5.06 -3.65 10.88
N LEU A 96 -4.65 -4.20 9.74
CA LEU A 96 -4.84 -3.60 8.43
C LEU A 96 -5.93 -4.37 7.67
N THR A 97 -6.97 -3.66 7.26
CA THR A 97 -7.98 -4.17 6.32
C THR A 97 -7.86 -3.41 5.01
N VAL A 98 -7.81 -4.09 3.87
CA VAL A 98 -7.78 -3.50 2.52
C VAL A 98 -8.78 -4.23 1.65
N GLY A 99 -9.95 -3.64 1.41
CA GLY A 99 -11.08 -4.36 0.82
C GLY A 99 -11.36 -5.70 1.53
N PRO A 100 -11.26 -6.86 0.85
CA PRO A 100 -11.47 -8.18 1.47
C PRO A 100 -10.28 -8.68 2.30
N ILE A 101 -9.12 -8.07 2.18
CA ILE A 101 -7.87 -8.48 2.84
C ILE A 101 -7.90 -8.02 4.28
N LYS A 102 -7.61 -8.92 5.23
CA LYS A 102 -7.43 -8.56 6.65
C LYS A 102 -6.15 -9.17 7.20
N ILE A 103 -5.35 -8.33 7.85
CA ILE A 103 -4.03 -8.68 8.38
C ILE A 103 -3.89 -8.15 9.79
N ASN A 104 -3.44 -9.00 10.69
CA ASN A 104 -3.07 -8.64 12.05
C ASN A 104 -1.60 -9.00 12.26
N GLN A 105 -0.77 -8.03 12.67
CA GLN A 105 0.62 -8.28 13.03
C GLN A 105 1.06 -7.39 14.20
N THR A 106 1.87 -7.96 15.10
CA THR A 106 2.61 -7.18 16.10
C THR A 106 3.85 -6.60 15.45
N LEU A 107 3.97 -5.28 15.42
CA LEU A 107 5.05 -4.56 14.74
C LEU A 107 5.71 -3.54 15.65
N THR A 108 6.93 -3.19 15.32
CA THR A 108 7.59 -1.97 15.78
C THR A 108 7.87 -1.12 14.55
N LEU A 109 7.30 0.09 14.52
CA LEU A 109 7.55 1.08 13.49
C LEU A 109 8.60 2.06 14.03
N THR A 110 9.77 2.06 13.42
CA THR A 110 10.83 3.03 13.71
C THR A 110 10.67 4.22 12.76
N LYS A 111 10.81 5.43 13.26
CA LYS A 111 10.68 6.66 12.49
C LYS A 111 11.57 6.64 11.23
N GLY A 112 10.98 6.94 10.09
CA GLY A 112 11.64 6.97 8.78
C GLY A 112 12.02 5.60 8.22
N VAL A 113 11.74 4.50 8.91
CA VAL A 113 12.07 3.13 8.48
C VAL A 113 10.80 2.41 8.03
N GLY A 114 10.82 1.86 6.82
CA GLY A 114 9.72 1.07 6.29
C GLY A 114 9.72 -0.35 6.86
N THR A 115 8.63 -0.72 7.53
CA THR A 115 8.38 -2.08 8.03
C THR A 115 7.46 -2.81 7.06
N GLU A 116 7.94 -3.92 6.51
CA GLU A 116 7.20 -4.69 5.50
C GLU A 116 6.25 -5.74 6.12
N ILE A 117 5.04 -5.81 5.57
CA ILE A 117 4.00 -6.78 5.88
C ILE A 117 3.74 -7.56 4.59
N LEU A 118 4.10 -8.84 4.57
CA LEU A 118 3.82 -9.72 3.44
C LEU A 118 2.35 -10.16 3.45
N ILE A 119 1.68 -10.08 2.30
CA ILE A 119 0.28 -10.51 2.16
C ILE A 119 0.27 -11.96 1.66
N PRO A 120 -0.41 -12.88 2.35
CA PRO A 120 -0.58 -14.24 1.86
C PRO A 120 -1.33 -14.26 0.53
N ALA A 121 -0.83 -15.03 -0.45
CA ALA A 121 -1.41 -15.10 -1.79
C ALA A 121 -2.88 -15.59 -1.81
N ASN A 122 -3.30 -16.36 -0.81
CA ASN A 122 -4.68 -16.83 -0.68
C ASN A 122 -5.66 -15.74 -0.18
N ALA A 123 -5.14 -14.58 0.24
CA ALA A 123 -5.91 -13.46 0.77
C ALA A 123 -5.55 -12.14 0.07
N SER A 124 -4.83 -12.17 -1.07
CA SER A 124 -4.29 -10.97 -1.72
C SER A 124 -5.18 -10.38 -2.82
N GLY A 125 -6.23 -11.11 -3.23
CA GLY A 125 -7.04 -10.77 -4.41
C GLY A 125 -7.81 -9.47 -4.25
N ILE A 126 -7.56 -8.52 -5.15
CA ILE A 126 -8.22 -7.20 -5.21
C ILE A 126 -8.90 -6.94 -6.56
N LEU A 127 -9.05 -7.97 -7.40
CA LEU A 127 -9.64 -7.82 -8.75
C LEU A 127 -10.99 -7.09 -8.75
N SER A 128 -11.84 -7.35 -7.76
CA SER A 128 -13.14 -6.68 -7.60
C SER A 128 -13.05 -5.18 -7.30
N LEU A 129 -11.91 -4.71 -6.81
CA LEU A 129 -11.66 -3.31 -6.42
C LEU A 129 -10.94 -2.52 -7.51
N ILE A 130 -10.33 -3.19 -8.50
CA ILE A 130 -9.62 -2.49 -9.57
C ILE A 130 -10.57 -1.56 -10.33
N ASN A 131 -11.78 -2.05 -10.63
CA ASN A 131 -12.77 -1.30 -11.41
C ASN A 131 -13.24 -0.01 -10.72
N SER A 132 -13.13 0.11 -9.39
CA SER A 132 -13.43 1.37 -8.70
C SER A 132 -12.30 2.40 -8.80
N GLY A 133 -11.14 2.06 -9.37
CA GLY A 133 -9.96 2.94 -9.45
C GLY A 133 -9.37 3.30 -8.08
N THR A 134 -9.92 2.74 -7.01
CA THR A 134 -9.55 3.00 -5.64
C THR A 134 -9.80 1.73 -4.83
N PHE A 135 -9.00 1.48 -3.80
CA PHE A 135 -9.37 0.51 -2.76
C PHE A 135 -9.45 1.19 -1.38
N PRO A 136 -10.49 0.88 -0.58
CA PRO A 136 -10.59 1.36 0.78
C PRO A 136 -9.64 0.57 1.70
N TYR A 137 -9.11 1.24 2.72
CA TYR A 137 -8.41 0.59 3.81
C TYR A 137 -8.84 1.12 5.18
N VAL A 138 -8.67 0.27 6.18
CA VAL A 138 -8.82 0.61 7.60
C VAL A 138 -7.55 0.16 8.30
N LEU A 139 -6.90 1.08 9.01
CA LEU A 139 -5.77 0.79 9.87
C LEU A 139 -6.20 1.02 11.32
N LYS A 140 -6.10 -0.03 12.14
CA LYS A 140 -6.20 0.06 13.59
C LYS A 140 -4.86 -0.31 14.21
N ALA A 141 -4.55 0.30 15.34
CA ALA A 141 -3.45 -0.18 16.15
C ALA A 141 -3.79 -0.10 17.63
N ASP A 142 -3.29 -1.09 18.37
CA ASP A 142 -3.24 -1.12 19.83
C ASP A 142 -1.76 -1.11 20.24
N PHE A 143 -1.27 0.04 20.69
CA PHE A 143 0.10 0.25 21.11
C PHE A 143 0.39 -0.40 22.46
N THR A 144 1.62 -0.89 22.64
CA THR A 144 2.08 -1.50 23.89
C THR A 144 2.29 -0.47 25.00
N SER A 145 2.46 0.80 24.64
CA SER A 145 2.54 1.94 25.54
C SER A 145 1.94 3.17 24.88
N THR A 146 1.58 4.19 25.67
CA THR A 146 1.13 5.49 25.15
C THR A 146 2.20 6.07 24.21
N PRO A 147 1.84 6.42 22.95
CA PRO A 147 2.74 7.11 22.04
C PRO A 147 3.22 8.45 22.62
N GLY A 148 4.39 8.91 22.18
CA GLY A 148 4.94 10.21 22.62
C GLY A 148 4.13 11.42 22.15
N ASP A 149 3.35 11.25 21.08
CA ASP A 149 2.57 12.31 20.45
C ASP A 149 1.10 11.96 20.35
N ASP A 150 0.25 12.99 20.44
CA ASP A 150 -1.19 12.85 20.23
C ASP A 150 -1.58 12.81 18.75
N SER A 151 -0.67 13.16 17.84
CA SER A 151 -0.90 13.21 16.40
C SER A 151 0.37 12.94 15.62
N PHE A 152 0.29 12.10 14.60
CA PHE A 152 1.40 11.71 13.73
C PHE A 152 0.87 11.00 12.48
N THR A 153 1.74 10.74 11.51
CA THR A 153 1.37 10.09 10.25
C THR A 153 2.05 8.73 10.11
N ILE A 154 1.28 7.73 9.67
CA ILE A 154 1.81 6.45 9.18
C ILE A 154 1.56 6.41 7.67
N ASN A 155 2.63 6.32 6.88
CA ASN A 155 2.52 6.08 5.44
C ASN A 155 2.34 4.58 5.20
N LEU A 156 1.46 4.25 4.25
CA LEU A 156 1.19 2.92 3.76
C LEU A 156 1.57 2.88 2.29
N LYS A 157 2.53 2.04 1.93
CA LYS A 157 2.91 1.77 0.54
C LYS A 157 2.48 0.36 0.15
N PHE A 158 1.54 0.26 -0.77
CA PHE A 158 0.99 -0.99 -1.29
C PHE A 158 1.73 -1.37 -2.56
N LYS A 159 2.34 -2.55 -2.59
CA LYS A 159 2.88 -3.13 -3.82
C LYS A 159 1.81 -4.01 -4.47
N VAL A 160 1.31 -3.59 -5.62
CA VAL A 160 0.28 -4.29 -6.36
C VAL A 160 0.90 -4.99 -7.56
N LYS A 161 0.50 -6.23 -7.79
CA LYS A 161 0.83 -7.03 -8.96
C LYS A 161 -0.45 -7.42 -9.67
N ALA A 162 -0.58 -7.03 -10.93
CA ALA A 162 -1.72 -7.32 -11.78
C ALA A 162 -1.30 -8.14 -13.00
N THR A 163 -2.18 -9.02 -13.46
CA THR A 163 -2.09 -9.72 -14.75
C THR A 163 -3.18 -9.15 -15.65
N VAL A 164 -2.79 -8.70 -16.84
CA VAL A 164 -3.66 -7.93 -17.75
C VAL A 164 -3.57 -8.46 -19.18
N GLU A 165 -4.65 -8.24 -19.94
CA GLU A 165 -4.86 -8.62 -21.36
C GLU A 165 -5.19 -7.39 -22.22
#